data_AF-A0A1G1G289-F1
#
_entry.id   AF-A0A1G1G289-F1
#
_cell.length_a   1.000
_cell.length_b   1.000
_cell.length_c   1.000
_cell.angle_alpha   90.00
_cell.angle_beta   90.00
_cell.angle_gamma   90.00
#
_symmetry.space_group_name_H-M   'P 1'
#
loop_
_entity.id
_entity.type
_entity.pdbx_description
1 polymer ?
#
loop_
_entity_poly.entity_id
_entity_poly.type
_entity_poly.pdbx_seq_one_letter_code
_entity_poly.pdbx_strand_id
1 'polypeptide(L)'
;MEHRTNNRREFIRVPFSTEIEIKAGSSVIRTGFAANISMNGIRVPVPGTGPPAGTACNLSLKLSGATVPVYIRASGTISRSEPGSVAIEFTALDPDSYIHLRQLILNNADDAAKAEQEFDDHWGIKRHGS
;
A
#
# COMPACT_ATOMS: atom_id res chain seq x y z
N MET A 1 -25.09 20.98 -16.14
CA MET A 1 -24.95 21.00 -14.67
C MET A 1 -25.21 19.55 -14.26
N GLU A 2 -24.25 18.71 -13.88
CA GLU A 2 -23.13 18.86 -12.94
C GLU A 2 -22.08 17.80 -13.35
N HIS A 3 -20.79 18.16 -13.38
CA HIS A 3 -19.71 17.19 -13.63
C HIS A 3 -19.52 16.33 -12.37
N ARG A 4 -20.01 15.08 -12.40
CA ARG A 4 -19.75 14.06 -11.37
C ARG A 4 -18.27 13.68 -11.44
N THR A 5 -17.40 14.37 -10.71
CA THR A 5 -16.02 13.94 -10.51
C THR A 5 -16.05 12.67 -9.68
N ASN A 6 -16.11 11.55 -10.39
CA ASN A 6 -16.17 10.20 -9.88
C ASN A 6 -14.86 9.85 -9.16
N ASN A 7 -14.68 10.36 -7.95
CA ASN A 7 -13.59 10.00 -7.05
C ASN A 7 -13.88 8.60 -6.48
N ARG A 8 -13.64 7.55 -7.28
CA ARG A 8 -13.72 6.12 -6.89
C ARG A 8 -12.60 5.72 -5.92
N ARG A 9 -12.38 6.48 -4.86
CA ARG A 9 -11.42 6.10 -3.82
C ARG A 9 -12.19 5.33 -2.77
N GLU A 10 -12.08 4.01 -2.86
CA GLU A 10 -12.70 3.05 -1.94
C GLU A 10 -11.91 2.92 -0.62
N PHE A 11 -10.68 3.46 -0.54
CA PHE A 11 -9.81 3.31 0.63
C PHE A 11 -9.06 4.59 1.04
N ILE A 12 -8.94 4.81 2.35
CA ILE A 12 -8.17 5.87 3.00
C ILE A 12 -6.69 5.64 2.73
N ARG A 13 -6.00 6.75 2.51
CA ARG A 13 -4.60 6.79 2.13
C ARG A 13 -3.84 7.71 3.06
N VAL A 14 -2.86 7.16 3.74
CA VAL A 14 -1.99 7.91 4.64
C VAL A 14 -0.58 7.96 4.06
N PRO A 15 0.15 9.09 4.13
CA PRO A 15 1.58 9.07 3.88
C PRO A 15 2.28 8.30 5.00
N PHE A 16 3.37 7.61 4.70
CA PHE A 16 4.11 6.89 5.73
C PHE A 16 5.60 6.85 5.43
N SER A 17 6.42 7.23 6.42
CA SER A 17 7.87 7.24 6.32
C SER A 17 8.44 6.03 7.03
N THR A 18 8.90 5.05 6.27
CA THR A 18 9.66 3.92 6.79
C THR A 18 10.51 3.26 5.71
N GLU A 19 11.41 2.36 6.10
CA GLU A 19 12.16 1.53 5.17
C GLU A 19 11.22 0.55 4.43
N ILE A 20 11.16 0.72 3.11
CA ILE A 20 10.36 -0.07 2.18
C ILE A 20 11.30 -0.71 1.17
N GLU A 21 11.20 -2.03 1.04
CA GLU A 21 11.86 -2.80 -0.02
C GLU A 21 10.80 -3.43 -0.92
N ILE A 22 10.95 -3.28 -2.24
CA ILE A 22 10.10 -3.89 -3.25
C ILE A 22 10.97 -4.69 -4.21
N LYS A 23 10.64 -5.97 -4.40
CA LYS A 23 11.29 -6.87 -5.36
C LYS A 23 10.32 -7.14 -6.49
N ALA A 24 10.67 -6.73 -7.72
CA ALA A 24 9.82 -6.84 -8.90
C ALA A 24 10.67 -7.30 -10.10
N GLY A 25 10.49 -8.56 -10.52
CA GLY A 25 11.38 -9.18 -11.51
C GLY A 25 12.84 -9.17 -11.03
N SER A 26 13.74 -8.62 -11.86
CA SER A 26 15.16 -8.41 -11.52
C SER A 26 15.45 -7.10 -10.76
N SER A 27 14.43 -6.26 -10.55
CA SER A 27 14.58 -4.95 -9.92
C SER A 27 14.35 -5.03 -8.41
N VAL A 28 15.18 -4.32 -7.66
CA VAL A 28 14.98 -4.07 -6.22
C VAL A 28 14.91 -2.57 -6.00
N ILE A 29 13.78 -2.10 -5.50
CA ILE A 29 13.55 -0.70 -5.12
C ILE A 29 13.66 -0.62 -3.60
N ARG A 30 14.44 0.34 -3.11
CA ARG A 30 14.51 0.68 -1.68
C ARG A 30 14.22 2.16 -1.50
N THR A 31 13.30 2.47 -0.60
CA THR A 31 12.91 3.86 -0.29
C THR A 31 12.53 3.98 1.18
N GLY A 32 12.73 5.17 1.76
CA GLY A 32 12.34 5.50 3.13
C GLY A 32 10.93 6.08 3.25
N PHE A 33 10.16 6.11 2.15
CA PHE A 33 8.91 6.86 2.09
C PHE A 33 7.88 6.24 1.15
N ALA A 34 6.64 6.17 1.62
CA ALA A 34 5.44 5.94 0.84
C ALA A 34 4.65 7.24 0.70
N ALA A 35 4.41 7.66 -0.54
CA ALA A 35 3.58 8.82 -0.85
C ALA A 35 2.11 8.60 -0.43
N ASN A 36 1.67 7.35 -0.46
CA ASN A 36 0.43 6.91 0.17
C ASN A 36 0.44 5.40 0.37
N ILE A 37 -0.13 4.96 1.48
CA ILE A 37 -0.43 3.56 1.79
C ILE A 37 -1.91 3.44 2.20
N SER A 38 -2.54 2.34 1.79
CA SER A 38 -3.94 1.98 2.04
C SER A 38 -4.05 0.46 2.20
N MET A 39 -5.24 -0.04 2.55
CA MET A 39 -5.47 -1.49 2.68
C MET A 39 -5.31 -2.27 1.37
N ASN A 40 -5.46 -1.61 0.21
CA ASN A 40 -5.40 -2.28 -1.09
C ASN A 40 -4.11 -1.99 -1.86
N GLY A 41 -3.20 -1.16 -1.34
CA GLY A 41 -2.00 -0.83 -2.08
C GLY A 41 -1.19 0.33 -1.53
N ILE A 42 -0.08 0.59 -2.22
CA ILE A 42 0.92 1.59 -1.86
C ILE A 42 1.46 2.30 -3.09
N ARG A 43 1.78 3.59 -2.96
CA ARG A 43 2.55 4.35 -3.94
C ARG A 43 3.86 4.78 -3.33
N VAL A 44 4.95 4.53 -4.05
CA VAL A 44 6.30 4.93 -3.64
C VAL A 44 7.01 5.74 -4.71
N PRO A 45 7.90 6.67 -4.33
CA PRO A 45 8.79 7.32 -5.27
C PRO A 45 9.89 6.35 -5.74
N VAL A 46 10.32 6.49 -6.99
CA VAL A 46 11.45 5.74 -7.57
C VAL A 46 12.33 6.67 -8.40
N PRO A 47 13.64 6.41 -8.50
CA PRO A 47 14.48 7.14 -9.45
C PRO A 47 14.14 6.73 -10.89
N GLY A 48 13.72 7.69 -11.72
CA GLY A 48 13.41 7.44 -13.12
C GLY A 48 12.16 6.58 -13.32
N THR A 49 12.19 5.65 -14.26
CA THR A 49 11.06 4.75 -14.55
C THR A 49 11.24 3.44 -13.80
N GLY A 50 10.24 3.06 -12.99
CA GLY A 50 10.24 1.79 -12.28
C GLY A 50 9.86 0.60 -13.17
N PRO A 51 9.71 -0.61 -12.59
CA PRO A 51 9.26 -1.80 -13.29
C PRO A 51 7.93 -1.56 -14.02
N PRO A 52 7.67 -2.22 -15.16
CA PRO A 52 6.47 -1.98 -15.96
C PRO A 52 5.20 -2.41 -15.21
N ALA A 53 4.06 -1.80 -15.56
CA ALA A 53 2.76 -2.23 -15.06
C ALA A 53 2.49 -3.70 -15.41
N GLY A 54 1.79 -4.41 -14.53
CA GLY A 54 1.57 -5.86 -14.62
C GLY A 54 2.70 -6.71 -14.02
N THR A 55 3.83 -6.12 -13.62
CA THR A 55 4.92 -6.87 -12.98
C THR A 55 4.51 -7.30 -11.57
N ALA A 56 4.56 -8.61 -11.29
CA ALA A 56 4.38 -9.13 -9.94
C ALA A 56 5.52 -8.69 -9.02
N CYS A 57 5.21 -8.37 -7.78
CA CYS A 57 6.20 -7.90 -6.82
C CYS A 57 5.92 -8.38 -5.39
N ASN A 58 6.99 -8.40 -4.60
CA ASN A 58 6.92 -8.59 -3.15
C ASN A 58 7.38 -7.31 -2.45
N LEU A 59 6.65 -6.94 -1.40
CA LEU A 59 6.83 -5.74 -0.60
C LEU A 59 7.18 -6.14 0.83
N SER A 60 8.11 -5.42 1.44
CA SER A 60 8.30 -5.39 2.89
C SER A 60 8.44 -3.98 3.40
N LEU A 61 7.60 -3.59 4.35
CA LEU A 61 7.76 -2.36 5.14
C LEU A 61 8.25 -2.75 6.53
N LYS A 62 9.33 -2.12 6.98
CA LYS A 62 9.79 -2.26 8.36
C LYS A 62 9.00 -1.30 9.24
N LEU A 63 8.46 -1.71 10.37
CA LEU A 63 7.85 -0.80 11.34
C LEU A 63 8.90 -0.41 12.39
N SER A 64 9.05 0.89 12.61
CA SER A 64 9.96 1.44 13.62
C SER A 64 9.27 1.48 14.99
N GLY A 65 10.03 1.33 16.08
CA GLY A 65 9.53 1.52 17.45
C GLY A 65 9.35 0.26 18.31
N ALA A 66 9.61 -0.93 17.76
CA ALA A 66 9.62 -2.19 18.53
C ALA A 66 11.06 -2.69 18.76
N THR A 67 11.30 -3.33 19.91
CA THR A 67 12.60 -3.96 20.26
C THR A 67 12.97 -5.07 19.27
N VAL A 68 11.96 -5.74 18.70
CA VAL A 68 12.08 -6.70 17.61
C VAL A 68 11.51 -6.06 16.35
N PRO A 69 12.22 -6.10 15.21
CA PRO A 69 11.74 -5.48 13.99
C PRO A 69 10.47 -6.18 13.48
N VAL A 70 9.36 -5.44 13.45
CA VAL A 70 8.10 -5.89 12.87
C VAL A 70 8.09 -5.52 11.38
N TYR A 71 7.61 -6.42 10.54
CA TYR A 71 7.50 -6.19 9.10
C TYR A 71 6.07 -6.39 8.63
N ILE A 72 5.56 -5.45 7.84
CA ILE A 72 4.38 -5.69 7.00
C ILE A 72 4.88 -6.25 5.68
N ARG A 73 4.40 -7.43 5.31
CA ARG A 73 4.75 -8.11 4.05
C ARG A 73 3.51 -8.26 3.17
N ALA A 74 3.67 -7.98 1.88
CA ALA A 74 2.60 -8.16 0.92
C ALA A 74 3.14 -8.70 -0.42
N SER A 75 2.34 -9.55 -1.06
CA SER A 75 2.43 -9.77 -2.51
C SER A 75 1.60 -8.73 -3.23
N GLY A 76 2.03 -8.33 -4.41
CA GLY A 76 1.31 -7.34 -5.20
C GLY A 76 1.66 -7.36 -6.67
N THR A 77 1.10 -6.40 -7.39
CA THR A 77 1.39 -6.16 -8.81
C THR A 77 1.56 -4.67 -9.04
N ILE A 78 2.52 -4.28 -9.87
CA ILE A 78 2.67 -2.89 -10.31
C ILE A 78 1.40 -2.52 -11.10
N SER A 79 0.51 -1.73 -10.51
CA SER A 79 -0.72 -1.27 -11.15
C SER A 79 -0.48 -0.04 -12.00
N ARG A 80 0.59 0.73 -11.71
CA ARG A 80 1.02 1.87 -12.50
C ARG A 80 2.51 2.13 -12.33
N SER A 81 3.18 2.47 -13.43
CA SER A 81 4.57 2.93 -13.44
C SER A 81 4.66 4.24 -14.21
N GLU A 82 5.16 5.28 -13.56
CA GLU A 82 5.33 6.62 -14.10
C GLU A 82 6.76 7.10 -13.78
N PRO A 83 7.33 8.05 -14.55
CA PRO A 83 8.59 8.67 -14.16
C PRO A 83 8.48 9.25 -12.74
N GLY A 84 9.34 8.80 -11.84
CA GLY A 84 9.38 9.25 -10.45
C GLY A 84 8.50 8.50 -9.46
N SER A 85 7.57 7.62 -9.90
CA SER A 85 6.73 6.87 -8.96
C SER A 85 6.20 5.54 -9.50
N VAL A 86 6.00 4.58 -8.61
CA VAL A 86 5.26 3.35 -8.90
C VAL A 86 4.12 3.17 -7.92
N ALA A 87 3.00 2.68 -8.42
CA ALA A 87 1.85 2.25 -7.62
C ALA A 87 1.75 0.73 -7.67
N ILE A 88 1.50 0.13 -6.51
CA ILE A 88 1.38 -1.30 -6.30
C ILE A 88 0.00 -1.56 -5.72
N GLU A 89 -0.72 -2.49 -6.35
CA GLU A 89 -1.92 -3.08 -5.75
C GLU A 89 -1.53 -4.36 -5.00
N PHE A 90 -2.05 -4.54 -3.79
CA PHE A 90 -1.80 -5.74 -3.00
C PHE A 90 -2.69 -6.88 -3.49
N THR A 91 -2.08 -8.03 -3.72
CA THR A 91 -2.77 -9.26 -4.13
C THR A 91 -2.89 -10.26 -2.99
N ALA A 92 -1.99 -10.21 -2.00
CA ALA A 92 -2.08 -10.99 -0.77
C ALA A 92 -1.31 -10.33 0.37
N LEU A 93 -1.86 -10.45 1.59
CA LEU A 93 -1.18 -10.18 2.85
C LEU A 93 -1.41 -11.36 3.79
N ASP A 94 -0.43 -11.66 4.63
CA ASP A 94 -0.65 -12.56 5.76
C ASP A 94 -1.47 -11.87 6.87
N PRO A 95 -2.12 -12.62 7.78
CA PRO A 95 -2.99 -12.06 8.80
C PRO A 95 -2.30 -11.06 9.75
N ASP A 96 -1.05 -11.31 10.15
CA ASP A 96 -0.29 -10.41 11.02
C ASP A 96 0.02 -9.10 10.28
N SER A 97 0.48 -9.19 9.02
CA SER A 97 0.72 -8.04 8.15
C SER A 97 -0.55 -7.22 7.92
N TYR A 98 -1.71 -7.88 7.79
CA TYR A 98 -3.00 -7.20 7.67
C TYR A 98 -3.34 -6.40 8.93
N ILE A 99 -3.19 -7.01 10.11
CA ILE A 99 -3.44 -6.34 11.40
C ILE A 99 -2.50 -5.13 11.53
N HIS A 100 -1.21 -5.31 11.26
CA HIS A 100 -0.24 -4.23 11.35
C HIS A 100 -0.51 -3.10 10.34
N LEU A 101 -0.92 -3.42 9.12
CA LEU A 101 -1.31 -2.43 8.12
C LEU A 101 -2.56 -1.64 8.55
N ARG A 102 -3.58 -2.33 9.08
CA ARG A 102 -4.78 -1.68 9.63
C ARG A 102 -4.40 -0.70 10.73
N GLN A 103 -3.57 -1.13 11.69
CA GLN A 103 -3.11 -0.27 12.78
C GLN A 103 -2.27 0.91 12.28
N LEU A 104 -1.42 0.69 11.28
CA LEU A 104 -0.67 1.77 10.64
C LEU A 104 -1.61 2.82 10.06
N ILE A 105 -2.63 2.42 9.31
CA ILE A 105 -3.57 3.35 8.68
C ILE A 105 -4.36 4.10 9.76
N LEU A 106 -4.89 3.43 10.77
CA LEU A 106 -5.63 4.06 11.87
C LEU A 106 -4.81 5.12 12.60
N ASN A 107 -3.55 4.81 12.92
CA ASN A 107 -2.68 5.73 13.67
C ASN A 107 -2.23 6.95 12.86
N ASN A 108 -2.34 6.91 11.52
CA ASN A 108 -1.91 7.99 10.63
C ASN A 108 -3.09 8.65 9.88
N ALA A 109 -4.32 8.19 10.09
CA ALA A 109 -5.51 8.77 9.49
C ALA A 109 -5.91 10.06 10.23
N ASP A 110 -6.32 11.06 9.47
CA ASP A 110 -6.85 12.32 10.02
C ASP A 110 -8.16 12.09 10.79
N ASP A 111 -8.96 11.11 10.33
CA ASP A 111 -10.22 10.69 10.95
C ASP A 111 -10.21 9.16 11.12
N ALA A 112 -9.75 8.73 12.30
CA ALA A 112 -9.65 7.31 12.64
C ALA A 112 -11.02 6.60 12.65
N ALA A 113 -12.11 7.30 12.99
CA ALA A 113 -13.45 6.72 13.00
C ALA A 113 -13.95 6.41 11.58
N LYS A 114 -13.67 7.30 10.62
CA LYS A 114 -13.94 7.01 9.19
C LYS A 114 -13.09 5.85 8.66
N ALA A 115 -11.83 5.75 9.09
CA ALA A 115 -10.97 4.63 8.71
C ALA A 115 -11.46 3.31 9.29
N GLU A 116 -11.92 3.31 10.53
CA GLU A 116 -12.51 2.12 11.13
C GLU A 116 -13.78 1.69 10.41
N GLN A 117 -14.66 2.63 10.04
CA GLN A 117 -15.87 2.36 9.28
C GLN A 117 -15.58 1.78 7.89
N GLU A 118 -14.52 2.26 7.22
CA GLU A 118 -14.07 1.70 5.94
C GLU A 118 -13.67 0.24 6.06
N PHE A 119 -12.99 -0.17 7.13
CA PHE A 119 -12.58 -1.57 7.29
C PHE A 119 -13.75 -2.51 7.55
N ASP A 120 -14.85 -1.99 8.10
CA ASP A 120 -16.09 -2.74 8.33
C ASP A 120 -16.91 -2.87 7.03
N ASP A 121 -16.96 -1.80 6.23
CA ASP A 121 -17.70 -1.74 4.96
C ASP A 121 -16.98 -2.47 3.81
N HIS A 122 -15.65 -2.42 3.80
CA HIS A 122 -14.80 -3.09 2.83
C HIS A 122 -14.02 -4.22 3.50
N TRP A 123 -14.47 -5.46 3.32
CA TRP A 123 -13.64 -6.65 3.62
C TRP A 123 -12.38 -6.60 2.74
N GLY A 124 -11.26 -6.17 3.32
CA GLY A 124 -10.02 -5.78 2.60
C GLY A 124 -9.44 -6.86 1.67
N ILE A 125 -8.72 -6.37 0.65
CA ILE A 125 -8.24 -7.05 -0.58
C ILE A 125 -9.44 -7.68 -1.30
N LYS A 126 -9.85 -7.12 -2.45
CA LYS A 126 -10.92 -7.71 -3.27
C LYS A 126 -10.59 -9.19 -3.49
N ARG A 127 -11.29 -10.09 -2.79
CA ARG A 127 -11.21 -11.53 -3.01
C ARG A 127 -11.64 -11.79 -4.45
N HIS A 128 -10.68 -11.88 -5.35
CA HIS A 128 -10.92 -12.51 -6.64
C HIS A 128 -10.99 -14.01 -6.41
N GLY A 129 -12.20 -14.57 -6.53
CA GLY A 129 -12.39 -15.98 -6.87
C GLY A 129 -13.14 -16.80 -5.83
N SER A 130 -14.44 -16.97 -6.06
CA SER A 130 -15.00 -18.29 -6.35
C SER A 130 -15.94 -18.16 -7.53
#